data_AF-A0A7X9AG97-F1
#
_entry.id   AF-A0A7X9AG97-F1
#
_cell.length_a   1.000
_cell.length_b   1.000
_cell.length_c   1.000
_cell.angle_alpha   90.00
_cell.angle_beta   90.00
_cell.angle_gamma   90.00
#
_symmetry.space_group_name_H-M   'P 1'
#
loop_
_entity.id
_entity.type
_entity.pdbx_description
1 polymer ?
#
loop_
_entity_poly.entity_id
_entity_poly.type
_entity_poly.pdbx_seq_one_letter_code
_entity_poly.pdbx_strand_id
1 'polypeptide(L)'
;MANQLENALVEAGEKLGQAMQNAPEGEREILRAMYSKLNHWASEQEDKGDQSVDRSAFFAAGIIAHEKIQSEALIQAATEYIDKDHMFCRSRQQA
;
A
#
# COMPACT_ATOMS: atom_id res chain seq x y z
N MET A 1 -13.68 -3.35 18.68
CA MET A 1 -13.72 -3.45 17.21
C MET A 1 -12.67 -2.56 16.53
N ALA A 2 -12.63 -1.24 16.78
CA ALA A 2 -11.64 -0.34 16.16
C ALA A 2 -10.18 -0.83 16.31
N ASN A 3 -9.73 -1.19 17.52
CA ASN A 3 -8.38 -1.74 17.75
C ASN A 3 -8.10 -3.06 17.02
N GLN A 4 -9.13 -3.88 16.74
CA GLN A 4 -8.90 -5.17 16.05
C GLN A 4 -8.66 -4.97 14.55
N LEU A 5 -9.39 -4.02 13.93
CA LEU A 5 -9.21 -3.69 12.52
C LEU A 5 -7.90 -2.92 12.29
N GLU A 6 -7.55 -2.03 13.21
CA GLU A 6 -6.27 -1.32 13.20
C GLU A 6 -5.09 -2.29 13.30
N ASN A 7 -5.13 -3.23 14.25
CA ASN A 7 -4.10 -4.26 14.37
C ASN A 7 -4.03 -5.13 13.11
N ALA A 8 -5.16 -5.53 12.53
CA ALA A 8 -5.18 -6.32 11.30
C ALA A 8 -4.59 -5.55 10.11
N LEU A 9 -4.80 -4.23 10.04
CA LEU A 9 -4.20 -3.37 9.02
C LEU A 9 -2.68 -3.27 9.21
N VAL A 10 -2.21 -3.11 10.45
CA VAL A 10 -0.78 -3.09 10.78
C VAL A 10 -0.11 -4.43 10.40
N GLU A 11 -0.70 -5.55 10.78
CA GLU A 11 -0.21 -6.89 10.42
C GLU A 11 -0.13 -7.09 8.89
N ALA A 12 -1.14 -6.62 8.14
CA ALA A 12 -1.12 -6.68 6.69
C ALA A 12 0.00 -5.79 6.09
N GLY A 13 0.25 -4.62 6.69
CA GLY A 13 1.35 -3.74 6.30
C GLY A 13 2.72 -4.37 6.53
N GLU A 14 2.91 -5.06 7.66
CA GLU A 14 4.14 -5.80 7.97
C GLU A 14 4.38 -6.94 6.97
N LYS A 15 3.34 -7.73 6.65
CA LYS A 15 3.43 -8.78 5.62
C LYS A 15 3.81 -8.22 4.26
N LEU A 16 3.20 -7.09 3.85
CA LEU A 16 3.54 -6.43 2.60
C LEU A 16 5.01 -5.99 2.59
N GLY A 17 5.48 -5.37 3.68
CA GLY A 17 6.89 -4.98 3.83
C GLY A 17 7.84 -6.17 3.71
N GLN A 18 7.50 -7.31 4.31
CA GLN A 18 8.27 -8.56 4.19
C GLN A 18 8.25 -9.12 2.76
N ALA A 19 7.10 -9.13 2.10
CA ALA A 19 6.98 -9.58 0.72
C ALA A 19 7.82 -8.71 -0.23
N MET A 20 7.86 -7.40 -0.01
CA MET A 20 8.71 -6.47 -0.77
C MET A 20 10.20 -6.74 -0.56
N GLN A 21 10.63 -7.06 0.66
CA GLN A 21 12.03 -7.38 0.94
C GLN A 21 12.48 -8.68 0.26
N ASN A 22 11.57 -9.66 0.20
CA ASN A 22 11.79 -10.96 -0.42
C ASN A 22 11.56 -10.97 -1.93
N ALA A 23 11.06 -9.87 -2.52
CA ALA A 23 10.81 -9.79 -3.95
C ALA A 23 12.11 -9.91 -4.77
N PRO A 24 12.05 -10.47 -5.99
CA PRO A 24 13.17 -10.51 -6.91
C PRO A 24 13.79 -9.12 -7.13
N GLU A 25 15.09 -9.05 -7.41
CA GLU A 25 15.81 -7.79 -7.56
C GLU A 25 15.19 -6.86 -8.61
N GLY A 26 14.79 -7.39 -9.77
CA GLY A 26 14.10 -6.60 -10.81
C GLY A 26 12.76 -6.01 -10.33
N GLU A 27 12.01 -6.73 -9.50
CA GLU A 27 10.78 -6.20 -8.90
C GLU A 27 11.07 -5.18 -7.79
N ARG A 28 12.13 -5.38 -7.01
CA ARG A 28 12.55 -4.40 -5.98
C ARG A 28 12.96 -3.06 -6.58
N GLU A 29 13.57 -3.05 -7.75
CA GLU A 29 13.85 -1.82 -8.50
C GLU A 29 12.56 -1.11 -8.93
N ILE A 30 11.59 -1.87 -9.43
CA ILE A 30 10.26 -1.35 -9.78
C ILE A 30 9.59 -0.74 -8.55
N LEU A 31 9.57 -1.45 -7.43
CA LEU A 31 8.99 -0.99 -6.17
C LEU A 31 9.62 0.33 -5.70
N ARG A 32 10.95 0.45 -5.76
CA ARG A 32 11.66 1.71 -5.42
C ARG A 32 11.26 2.85 -6.34
N ALA A 33 11.23 2.59 -7.64
CA ALA A 33 10.86 3.60 -8.63
C ALA A 33 9.41 4.06 -8.45
N MET A 34 8.48 3.13 -8.21
CA MET A 34 7.09 3.42 -7.90
C MET A 34 6.95 4.27 -6.64
N TYR A 35 7.62 3.88 -5.55
CA TYR A 35 7.56 4.61 -4.29
C TYR A 35 8.10 6.03 -4.42
N SER A 36 9.20 6.21 -5.16
CA SER A 36 9.75 7.53 -5.45
C SER A 36 8.77 8.41 -6.25
N LYS A 37 8.17 7.87 -7.31
CA LYS A 37 7.16 8.59 -8.11
C LYS A 37 5.94 8.97 -7.29
N LEU A 38 5.45 8.04 -6.46
CA LEU A 38 4.29 8.28 -5.60
C LEU A 38 4.57 9.38 -4.58
N ASN A 39 5.73 9.35 -3.93
CA ASN A 39 6.09 10.40 -2.96
C ASN A 39 6.26 11.76 -3.62
N HIS A 40 6.85 11.80 -4.82
CA HIS A 40 6.95 13.05 -5.56
C HIS A 40 5.57 13.61 -5.89
N TRP A 41 4.69 12.80 -6.48
CA TRP A 41 3.31 13.21 -6.77
C TRP A 41 2.52 13.60 -5.52
N ALA A 42 2.63 12.85 -4.43
CA ALA A 42 1.96 13.17 -3.17
C ALA A 42 2.44 14.51 -2.59
N SER A 43 3.75 14.78 -2.65
CA SER A 43 4.31 16.08 -2.27
C SER A 43 3.74 17.23 -3.12
N GLU A 44 3.58 17.02 -4.43
CA GLU A 44 2.95 18.02 -5.30
C GLU A 44 1.46 18.26 -4.98
N GLN A 45 0.74 17.26 -4.45
CA GLN A 45 -0.64 17.43 -3.98
C GLN A 45 -0.68 18.19 -2.66
N GLU A 46 0.25 17.90 -1.75
CA GLU A 46 0.38 18.62 -0.47
C GLU A 46 0.67 20.11 -0.69
N ASP A 47 1.55 20.43 -1.65
CA ASP A 47 1.83 21.82 -2.06
C ASP A 47 0.60 22.54 -2.63
N LYS A 48 -0.36 21.78 -3.18
CA LYS A 48 -1.66 22.29 -3.67
C LYS A 48 -2.74 22.32 -2.59
N GLY A 49 -2.41 21.92 -1.36
CA GLY A 49 -3.30 21.92 -0.21
C GLY A 49 -4.08 20.63 0.01
N ASP A 50 -3.82 19.56 -0.75
CA ASP A 50 -4.43 18.25 -0.54
C ASP A 50 -3.50 17.34 0.27
N GLN A 51 -3.86 17.13 1.54
CA GLN A 51 -3.13 16.24 2.48
C GLN A 51 -3.86 14.90 2.70
N SER A 52 -4.89 14.62 1.90
CA SER A 52 -5.73 13.42 2.06
C SER A 52 -5.21 12.18 1.32
N VAL A 53 -4.05 12.31 0.67
CA VAL A 53 -3.46 11.23 -0.14
C VAL A 53 -2.99 10.08 0.75
N ASP A 54 -3.69 8.94 0.66
CA ASP A 54 -3.22 7.70 1.26
C ASP A 54 -2.14 7.04 0.40
N ARG A 55 -0.89 7.41 0.69
CA ARG A 55 0.29 6.88 -0.02
C ARG A 55 0.38 5.36 0.10
N SER A 56 -0.03 4.77 1.21
CA SER A 56 0.11 3.33 1.42
C SER A 56 -0.88 2.56 0.55
N ALA A 57 -2.14 2.99 0.51
CA ALA A 57 -3.16 2.39 -0.33
C ALA A 57 -2.83 2.56 -1.83
N PHE A 58 -2.39 3.75 -2.25
CA PHE A 58 -1.96 3.98 -3.64
C PHE A 58 -0.75 3.12 -4.03
N PHE A 59 0.20 2.95 -3.12
CA PHE A 59 1.36 2.10 -3.37
C PHE A 59 0.96 0.64 -3.55
N ALA A 60 0.13 0.09 -2.64
CA ALA A 60 -0.39 -1.27 -2.74
C ALA A 60 -1.21 -1.48 -4.02
N ALA A 61 -2.06 -0.52 -4.40
CA ALA A 61 -2.82 -0.58 -5.65
C ALA A 61 -1.91 -0.59 -6.88
N GLY A 62 -0.85 0.22 -6.84
CA GLY A 62 0.19 0.22 -7.86
C GLY A 62 0.85 -1.14 -8.00
N ILE A 63 1.14 -1.84 -6.89
CA ILE A 63 1.77 -3.18 -6.93
C ILE A 63 0.88 -4.18 -7.68
N ILE A 64 -0.42 -4.18 -7.38
CA ILE A 64 -1.40 -5.08 -7.99
C ILE A 64 -1.56 -4.79 -9.49
N ALA A 65 -1.52 -3.52 -9.88
CA ALA A 65 -1.75 -3.10 -11.27
C ALA A 65 -0.49 -3.13 -12.16
N HIS A 66 0.71 -3.31 -11.60
CA HIS A 66 1.95 -3.17 -12.37
C HIS A 66 2.29 -4.45 -13.13
N GLU A 67 2.17 -4.42 -14.47
CA GLU A 67 2.33 -5.57 -15.38
C GLU A 67 3.65 -6.37 -15.23
N LYS A 68 4.71 -5.70 -14.77
CA LYS A 68 6.04 -6.30 -14.59
C LYS A 68 6.28 -6.87 -13.19
N ILE A 69 5.33 -6.70 -12.26
CA ILE A 69 5.36 -7.38 -10.97
C ILE A 69 4.60 -8.69 -11.17
N GLN A 70 5.29 -9.82 -11.00
CA GLN A 70 4.74 -11.15 -11.21
C GLN A 70 4.80 -12.00 -9.94
N SER A 71 5.48 -11.55 -8.88
CA SER A 71 5.48 -12.21 -7.58
C SER A 71 4.07 -12.30 -6.99
N GLU A 72 3.51 -13.51 -7.02
CA GLU A 72 2.19 -13.81 -6.46
C GLU A 72 2.11 -13.46 -4.98
N ALA A 73 3.18 -13.73 -4.21
CA ALA A 73 3.23 -13.42 -2.78
C ALA A 73 3.15 -11.90 -2.52
N LEU A 74 3.80 -11.11 -3.37
CA LEU A 74 3.78 -9.65 -3.27
C LEU A 74 2.41 -9.08 -3.66
N ILE A 75 1.82 -9.57 -4.75
CA ILE A 75 0.47 -9.18 -5.20
C ILE A 75 -0.58 -9.54 -4.16
N GLN A 76 -0.49 -10.75 -3.59
CA GLN A 76 -1.42 -11.21 -2.56
C GLN A 76 -1.31 -10.37 -1.29
N ALA A 77 -0.09 -10.07 -0.83
CA ALA A 77 0.11 -9.22 0.35
C ALA A 77 -0.43 -7.79 0.13
N ALA A 78 -0.23 -7.23 -1.06
CA ALA A 78 -0.76 -5.92 -1.41
C ALA A 78 -2.30 -5.91 -1.48
N THR A 79 -2.90 -6.98 -2.00
CA THR A 79 -4.35 -7.17 -2.04
C THR A 79 -4.93 -7.28 -0.63
N GLU A 80 -4.32 -8.10 0.23
CA GLU A 80 -4.72 -8.24 1.64
C GLU A 80 -4.64 -6.89 2.37
N TYR A 81 -3.59 -6.10 2.13
CA TYR A 81 -3.46 -4.76 2.70
C TYR A 81 -4.63 -3.84 2.31
N ILE A 82 -4.97 -3.76 1.02
CA ILE A 82 -6.10 -2.92 0.55
C ILE A 82 -7.42 -3.38 1.16
N ASP A 83 -7.65 -4.68 1.26
CA ASP A 83 -8.87 -5.21 1.86
C ASP A 83 -8.99 -4.80 3.34
N LYS A 84 -7.89 -4.90 4.10
CA LYS A 84 -7.87 -4.48 5.51
C LYS A 84 -8.02 -2.96 5.65
N ASP A 85 -7.37 -2.19 4.79
CA ASP A 85 -7.46 -0.74 4.78
C ASP A 85 -8.90 -0.28 4.52
N HIS A 86 -9.54 -0.84 3.50
CA HIS A 86 -10.94 -0.57 3.18
C HIS A 86 -11.88 -0.94 4.36
N MET A 87 -11.67 -2.08 5.01
CA MET A 87 -12.45 -2.47 6.20
C MET A 87 -12.26 -1.47 7.36
N PHE A 88 -11.03 -1.03 7.61
CA PHE A 88 -10.72 -0.04 8.64
C PHE A 88 -11.38 1.30 8.34
N CYS A 89 -11.21 1.82 7.12
CA CYS A 89 -11.82 3.05 6.65
C CYS A 89 -13.35 3.03 6.79
N ARG A 90 -14.00 1.94 6.36
CA ARG A 90 -15.46 1.77 6.52
C ARG A 90 -15.89 1.79 7.99
N SER A 91 -15.12 1.19 8.88
CA SER A 91 -15.45 1.18 10.32
C SER A 91 -15.40 2.57 10.95
N ARG A 92 -14.55 3.46 10.43
CA ARG A 92 -14.41 4.85 10.88
C ARG A 92 -15.52 5.76 10.34
N GLN A 93 -16.12 5.42 9.19
CA GLN A 93 -17.23 6.16 8.59
C GLN A 93 -18.59 5.85 9.23
N GLN A 94 -18.70 4.72 9.94
CA GLN A 94 -19.93 4.27 10.61
C GLN A 94 -19.98 4.61 12.11
N ALA A 95 -18.93 5.25 12.64
CA ALA A 95 -18.79 5.67 14.03
C ALA A 95 -19.13 7.16 14.18
#